data_AF-A0A9D6U8T0-F1
#
_entry.id   AF-A0A9D6U8T0-F1
#
_cell.length_a   1.000
_cell.length_b   1.000
_cell.length_c   1.000
_cell.angle_alpha   90.00
_cell.angle_beta   90.00
_cell.angle_gamma   90.00
#
_symmetry.space_group_name_H-M   'P 1'
#
loop_
_entity.id
_entity.type
_entity.pdbx_description
1 polymer ?
#
loop_
_entity_poly.entity_id
_entity_poly.type
_entity_poly.pdbx_seq_one_letter_code
_entity_poly.pdbx_strand_id
1 'polypeptide(L)'
;MSKAKHIDNEYNINEAYRYLSNAKETLCKSPIEYGRYTDRKYVSEASGIAYLAALRALDVYLLNKGISEKQLPKSIEGYGSFIKQHIPLNGKLSASLRIVYEDLYLGAYYRGFTSVNVIKDGMQHVKKIIDMLSNC
;
A
#
# COMPACT_ATOMS: atom_id res chain seq x y z
N MET A 1 -14.88 -31.76 6.79
CA MET A 1 -15.01 -31.03 5.51
C MET A 1 -14.98 -29.53 5.79
N SER A 2 -13.90 -28.86 5.44
CA SER A 2 -13.93 -27.43 5.13
C SER A 2 -13.13 -27.28 3.85
N LYS A 3 -13.84 -27.09 2.72
CA LYS A 3 -13.19 -26.74 1.46
C LYS A 3 -12.62 -25.35 1.68
N ALA A 4 -11.30 -25.23 1.71
CA ALA A 4 -10.65 -23.95 1.52
C ALA A 4 -11.27 -23.37 0.23
N LYS A 5 -11.99 -22.25 0.38
CA LYS A 5 -12.51 -21.51 -0.77
C LYS A 5 -11.32 -21.25 -1.68
N HIS A 6 -11.45 -21.59 -2.95
CA HIS A 6 -10.56 -21.07 -3.99
C HIS A 6 -10.58 -19.55 -3.83
N ILE A 7 -9.53 -18.99 -3.24
CA ILE A 7 -9.31 -17.55 -3.24
C ILE A 7 -8.90 -17.26 -4.67
N ASP A 8 -9.75 -16.53 -5.41
CA ASP A 8 -9.44 -16.07 -6.75
C ASP A 8 -8.08 -15.35 -6.75
N ASN A 9 -7.35 -15.50 -7.86
CA ASN A 9 -5.94 -15.11 -8.04
C ASN A 9 -5.60 -13.64 -7.67
N GLU A 10 -6.62 -12.77 -7.52
CA GLU A 10 -6.50 -11.35 -7.17
C GLU A 10 -6.07 -11.09 -5.72
N TYR A 11 -6.38 -11.99 -4.78
CA TYR A 11 -5.99 -11.85 -3.37
C TYR A 11 -4.76 -12.68 -3.01
N ASN A 12 -3.72 -12.55 -3.85
CA ASN A 12 -2.38 -13.09 -3.64
C ASN A 12 -1.42 -11.96 -3.25
N ILE A 13 -0.49 -12.19 -2.33
CA ILE A 13 0.52 -11.20 -1.95
C ILE A 13 1.39 -10.74 -3.15
N ASN A 14 1.54 -11.60 -4.16
CA ASN A 14 2.20 -11.25 -5.42
C ASN A 14 1.51 -10.12 -6.16
N GLU A 15 0.18 -9.96 -6.02
CA GLU A 15 -0.54 -8.84 -6.62
C GLU A 15 -0.15 -7.51 -5.94
N ALA A 16 0.09 -7.51 -4.63
CA ALA A 16 0.61 -6.31 -3.96
C ALA A 16 2.01 -5.93 -4.50
N TYR A 17 2.89 -6.90 -4.73
CA TYR A 17 4.19 -6.63 -5.37
C TYR A 17 4.05 -6.14 -6.81
N ARG A 18 3.09 -6.69 -7.58
CA ARG A 18 2.79 -6.25 -8.94
C ARG A 18 2.34 -4.79 -8.97
N TYR A 19 1.44 -4.39 -8.08
CA TYR A 19 1.03 -2.98 -7.94
C TYR A 19 2.21 -2.08 -7.59
N LEU A 20 3.07 -2.49 -6.64
CA LEU A 20 4.26 -1.72 -6.30
C LEU A 20 5.24 -1.60 -7.49
N SER A 21 5.38 -2.63 -8.34
CA SER A 21 6.17 -2.55 -9.58
C SER A 21 5.57 -1.53 -10.55
N ASN A 22 4.26 -1.63 -10.82
CA ASN A 22 3.55 -0.72 -11.71
C ASN A 22 3.63 0.75 -11.24
N ALA A 23 3.60 0.97 -9.93
CA ALA A 23 3.78 2.29 -9.34
C ALA A 23 5.17 2.86 -9.68
N LYS A 24 6.24 2.06 -9.53
CA LYS A 24 7.61 2.46 -9.87
C LYS A 24 7.76 2.73 -11.37
N GLU A 25 7.21 1.86 -12.20
CA GLU A 25 7.22 2.02 -13.66
C GLU A 25 6.50 3.30 -14.10
N THR A 26 5.35 3.60 -13.50
CA THR A 26 4.62 4.85 -13.75
C THR A 26 5.43 6.06 -13.30
N LEU A 27 6.06 6.00 -12.13
CA LEU A 27 6.87 7.10 -11.59
C LEU A 27 8.09 7.42 -12.47
N CYS A 28 8.71 6.40 -13.08
CA CYS A 28 9.84 6.56 -14.00
C CYS A 28 9.52 7.37 -15.26
N LYS A 29 8.24 7.58 -15.59
CA LYS A 29 7.81 8.43 -16.70
C LYS A 29 7.98 9.94 -16.41
N SER A 30 8.18 10.30 -15.14
CA SER A 30 8.39 11.68 -14.71
C SER A 30 9.89 11.97 -14.52
N PRO A 31 10.49 12.87 -15.31
CA PRO A 31 11.86 13.32 -15.08
C PRO A 31 12.06 13.92 -13.69
N ILE A 32 13.29 13.92 -13.20
CA ILE A 32 13.65 14.55 -11.94
C ILE A 32 14.52 15.78 -12.19
N GLU A 33 14.08 16.91 -11.65
CA GLU A 33 14.82 18.18 -11.66
C GLU A 33 14.83 18.78 -10.25
N TYR A 34 16.00 19.19 -9.77
CA TYR A 34 16.18 19.85 -8.47
C TYR A 34 15.51 19.10 -7.29
N GLY A 35 15.58 17.77 -7.31
CA GLY A 35 15.00 16.92 -6.26
C GLY A 35 13.48 16.79 -6.31
N ARG A 36 12.84 17.17 -7.42
CA ARG A 36 11.39 17.02 -7.66
C ARG A 36 11.13 16.30 -8.97
N TYR A 37 10.06 15.52 -8.98
CA TYR A 37 9.46 15.03 -10.22
C TYR A 37 8.80 16.19 -10.97
N THR A 38 9.03 16.29 -12.27
CA THR A 38 8.57 17.42 -13.10
C THR A 38 7.12 17.24 -13.56
N ASP A 39 6.70 16.00 -13.81
CA ASP A 39 5.32 15.68 -14.18
C ASP A 39 4.54 15.17 -12.96
N ARG A 40 3.63 16.03 -12.45
CA ARG A 40 2.75 15.72 -11.32
C ARG A 40 1.73 14.64 -11.63
N LYS A 41 1.28 14.49 -12.88
CA LYS A 41 0.27 13.49 -13.25
C LYS A 41 0.81 12.08 -12.98
N TYR A 42 2.01 11.79 -13.49
CA TYR A 42 2.64 10.49 -13.25
C TYR A 42 2.97 10.24 -11.78
N VAL A 43 3.31 11.29 -11.02
CA VAL A 43 3.53 11.16 -9.56
C VAL A 43 2.24 10.81 -8.83
N SER A 44 1.14 11.48 -9.17
CA SER A 44 -0.17 11.21 -8.58
C SER A 44 -0.63 9.80 -8.90
N GLU A 45 -0.57 9.38 -10.17
CA GLU A 45 -0.90 8.02 -10.62
C GLU A 45 -0.06 6.96 -9.89
N ALA A 46 1.26 7.11 -9.88
CA ALA A 46 2.17 6.19 -9.20
C ALA A 46 1.87 6.08 -7.70
N SER A 47 1.60 7.20 -7.04
CA SER A 47 1.32 7.24 -5.60
C SER A 47 -0.01 6.59 -5.26
N GLY A 48 -1.04 6.79 -6.09
CA GLY A 48 -2.31 6.08 -5.96
C GLY A 48 -2.15 4.56 -6.11
N ILE A 49 -1.39 4.11 -7.13
CA ILE A 49 -1.11 2.68 -7.34
C ILE A 49 -0.35 2.08 -6.15
N ALA A 50 0.67 2.78 -5.63
CA ALA A 50 1.46 2.32 -4.50
C ALA A 50 0.64 2.27 -3.19
N TYR A 51 -0.24 3.24 -2.97
CA TYR A 51 -1.18 3.20 -1.85
C TYR A 51 -2.08 1.95 -1.93
N LEU A 52 -2.63 1.66 -3.12
CA LEU A 52 -3.43 0.45 -3.34
C LEU A 52 -2.61 -0.83 -3.09
N ALA A 53 -1.33 -0.87 -3.45
CA ALA A 53 -0.45 -2.01 -3.14
C ALA A 53 -0.41 -2.33 -1.64
N ALA A 54 -0.29 -1.30 -0.78
CA ALA A 54 -0.28 -1.47 0.67
C ALA A 54 -1.62 -2.00 1.20
N LEU A 55 -2.74 -1.47 0.70
CA LEU A 55 -4.07 -1.95 1.09
C LEU A 55 -4.30 -3.40 0.66
N ARG A 56 -3.85 -3.79 -0.54
CA ARG A 56 -3.97 -5.17 -1.01
C ARG A 56 -3.20 -6.16 -0.16
N ALA A 57 -2.01 -5.82 0.31
CA ALA A 57 -1.28 -6.67 1.24
C ALA A 57 -2.05 -6.86 2.57
N LEU A 58 -2.71 -5.81 3.07
CA LEU A 58 -3.57 -5.88 4.25
C LEU A 58 -4.81 -6.75 4.01
N ASP A 59 -5.49 -6.57 2.87
CA ASP A 59 -6.65 -7.38 2.48
C ASP A 59 -6.28 -8.87 2.43
N VAL A 60 -5.19 -9.22 1.72
CA VAL A 60 -4.69 -10.61 1.63
C VAL A 60 -4.43 -11.18 3.02
N TYR A 61 -3.75 -10.44 3.89
CA TYR A 61 -3.48 -10.91 5.25
C TYR A 61 -4.77 -11.16 6.03
N LEU A 62 -5.74 -10.24 5.98
CA LEU A 62 -7.00 -10.37 6.71
C LEU A 62 -7.85 -11.55 6.19
N LEU A 63 -7.90 -11.73 4.87
CA LEU A 63 -8.57 -12.87 4.24
C LEU A 63 -7.93 -14.20 4.67
N ASN A 64 -6.60 -14.27 4.73
CA ASN A 64 -5.88 -15.44 5.21
C ASN A 64 -6.13 -15.75 6.70
N LYS A 65 -6.51 -14.75 7.50
CA LYS A 65 -6.97 -14.94 8.89
C LYS A 65 -8.46 -15.30 9.00
N GLY A 66 -9.15 -15.50 7.88
CA GLY A 66 -10.55 -15.94 7.84
C GLY A 66 -11.57 -14.79 7.91
N ILE A 67 -11.13 -13.53 7.81
CA ILE A 67 -12.04 -12.40 7.63
C ILE A 67 -12.66 -12.50 6.24
N SER A 68 -13.98 -12.35 6.13
CA SER A 68 -14.63 -12.38 4.81
C SER A 68 -14.41 -11.08 4.05
N GLU A 69 -14.41 -11.14 2.72
CA GLU A 69 -14.28 -9.96 1.85
C GLU A 69 -15.27 -8.84 2.19
N LYS A 70 -16.51 -9.19 2.57
CA LYS A 70 -17.55 -8.22 2.96
C LYS A 70 -17.23 -7.45 4.24
N GLN A 71 -16.34 -8.00 5.08
CA GLN A 71 -15.90 -7.42 6.35
C GLN A 71 -14.58 -6.66 6.22
N LEU A 72 -13.95 -6.66 5.04
CA LEU A 72 -12.72 -5.91 4.83
C LEU A 72 -12.95 -4.41 5.10
N PRO A 73 -11.95 -3.72 5.67
CA PRO A 73 -12.05 -2.30 5.92
C PRO A 73 -12.28 -1.49 4.63
N LYS A 74 -13.06 -0.42 4.74
CA LYS A 74 -13.34 0.51 3.62
C LYS A 74 -12.73 1.89 3.80
N SER A 75 -12.07 2.12 4.93
CA SER A 75 -11.41 3.38 5.26
C SER A 75 -10.08 3.12 5.95
N ILE A 76 -9.20 4.12 5.93
CA ILE A 76 -7.89 4.03 6.56
C ILE A 76 -8.01 3.83 8.09
N GLU A 77 -9.03 4.42 8.72
CA GLU A 77 -9.34 4.23 10.14
C GLU A 77 -9.79 2.79 10.41
N GLY A 78 -10.56 2.20 9.49
CA GLY A 78 -10.91 0.80 9.52
C GLY A 78 -9.67 -0.10 9.49
N TYR A 79 -8.77 0.10 8.52
CA TYR A 79 -7.51 -0.64 8.45
C TYR A 79 -6.67 -0.45 9.71
N GLY A 80 -6.56 0.78 10.22
CA GLY A 80 -5.84 1.09 11.45
C GLY A 80 -6.41 0.37 12.68
N SER A 81 -7.73 0.27 12.77
CA SER A 81 -8.41 -0.47 13.86
C SER A 81 -8.15 -1.97 13.77
N PHE A 82 -8.23 -2.55 12.56
CA PHE A 82 -7.94 -3.96 12.33
C PHE A 82 -6.48 -4.31 12.64
N ILE A 83 -5.52 -3.48 12.23
CA ILE A 83 -4.10 -3.70 12.54
C ILE A 83 -3.89 -3.77 14.06
N LYS A 84 -4.49 -2.84 14.82
CA LYS A 84 -4.38 -2.83 16.28
C LYS A 84 -4.97 -4.08 16.93
N GLN A 85 -6.08 -4.60 16.39
CA GLN A 85 -6.79 -5.75 16.96
C GLN A 85 -6.18 -7.10 16.56
N HIS A 86 -5.64 -7.21 15.35
CA HIS A 86 -5.29 -8.51 14.74
C HIS A 86 -3.82 -8.67 14.34
N ILE A 87 -3.03 -7.58 14.34
CA ILE A 87 -1.66 -7.58 13.81
C ILE A 87 -0.70 -6.83 14.74
N PRO A 88 -0.37 -7.39 15.92
CA PRO A 88 0.49 -6.72 16.88
C PRO A 88 1.97 -6.80 16.44
N LEU A 89 2.34 -6.05 15.40
CA LEU A 89 3.72 -5.86 14.95
C LEU A 89 4.42 -4.72 15.72
N ASN A 90 4.18 -4.62 17.03
CA ASN A 90 4.70 -3.57 17.92
C ASN A 90 4.50 -2.14 17.37
N GLY A 91 3.37 -1.89 16.69
CA GLY A 91 3.05 -0.59 16.09
C GLY A 91 3.79 -0.25 14.79
N LYS A 92 4.77 -1.05 14.35
CA LYS A 92 5.56 -0.80 13.11
C LYS A 92 4.68 -0.76 11.86
N LEU A 93 3.70 -1.66 11.78
CA LEU A 93 2.76 -1.72 10.67
C LEU A 93 1.86 -0.47 10.64
N SER A 94 1.30 -0.07 11.77
CA SER A 94 0.49 1.15 11.87
C SER A 94 1.28 2.40 11.51
N ALA A 95 2.54 2.50 11.96
CA ALA A 95 3.41 3.62 11.62
C ALA A 95 3.69 3.68 10.10
N SER A 96 3.98 2.53 9.48
CA SER A 96 4.21 2.45 8.03
C SER A 96 2.96 2.78 7.23
N LEU A 97 1.79 2.27 7.63
CA LEU A 97 0.54 2.58 6.95
C LEU A 97 0.21 4.08 7.03
N ARG A 98 0.48 4.72 8.17
CA ARG A 98 0.29 6.16 8.34
C ARG A 98 1.17 6.96 7.38
N ILE A 99 2.46 6.63 7.27
CA ILE A 99 3.39 7.27 6.32
C ILE A 99 2.87 7.11 4.88
N VAL A 100 2.49 5.89 4.50
CA VAL A 100 1.94 5.61 3.17
C VAL A 100 0.68 6.44 2.88
N TYR A 101 -0.22 6.56 3.86
CA TYR A 101 -1.43 7.36 3.71
C TYR A 101 -1.14 8.87 3.62
N GLU A 102 -0.28 9.40 4.49
CA GLU A 102 0.06 10.82 4.53
C GLU A 102 0.86 11.26 3.28
N ASP A 103 1.91 10.53 2.93
CA ASP A 103 2.84 10.93 1.88
C ASP A 103 2.32 10.60 0.49
N LEU A 104 1.83 9.37 0.28
CA LEU A 104 1.43 8.92 -1.05
C LEU A 104 -0.02 9.29 -1.35
N TYR A 105 -0.97 8.97 -0.47
CA TYR A 105 -2.39 9.21 -0.76
C TYR A 105 -2.78 10.69 -0.59
N LEU A 106 -2.58 11.27 0.59
CA LEU A 106 -2.94 12.67 0.83
C LEU A 106 -1.98 13.65 0.15
N GLY A 107 -0.67 13.45 0.31
CA GLY A 107 0.35 14.36 -0.20
C GLY A 107 0.47 14.30 -1.73
N ALA A 108 0.87 13.16 -2.27
CA ALA A 108 1.22 13.04 -3.68
C ALA A 108 0.01 12.85 -4.60
N TYR A 109 -0.87 11.90 -4.28
CA TYR A 109 -2.05 11.61 -5.09
C TYR A 109 -3.07 12.75 -5.04
N TYR A 110 -3.49 13.17 -3.84
CA TYR A 110 -4.55 14.17 -3.68
C TYR A 110 -4.05 15.63 -3.77
N ARG A 111 -2.94 15.97 -3.09
CA ARG A 111 -2.41 17.35 -3.04
C ARG A 111 -1.34 17.64 -4.10
N GLY A 112 -0.85 16.63 -4.82
CA GLY A 112 0.10 16.82 -5.92
C GLY A 112 1.54 17.10 -5.51
N PHE A 113 2.00 16.57 -4.37
CA PHE A 113 3.40 16.66 -3.94
C PHE A 113 4.33 15.91 -4.92
N THR A 114 5.48 16.51 -5.25
CA THR A 114 6.45 15.94 -6.20
C THR A 114 7.86 15.79 -5.64
N SER A 115 8.06 15.97 -4.33
CA SER A 115 9.38 15.80 -3.69
C SER A 115 9.87 14.37 -3.81
N VAL A 116 11.03 14.15 -4.44
CA VAL A 116 11.59 12.81 -4.65
C VAL A 116 11.79 12.06 -3.33
N ASN A 117 12.22 12.75 -2.28
CA ASN A 117 12.50 12.13 -0.99
C ASN A 117 11.21 11.62 -0.32
N VAL A 118 10.14 12.41 -0.36
CA VAL A 118 8.83 12.04 0.21
C VAL A 118 8.25 10.83 -0.53
N ILE A 119 8.26 10.86 -1.87
CA ILE A 119 7.73 9.74 -2.66
C ILE A 119 8.56 8.46 -2.42
N LYS A 120 9.89 8.57 -2.37
CA LYS A 120 10.76 7.42 -2.11
C LYS A 120 10.52 6.83 -0.72
N ASP A 121 10.38 7.65 0.31
CA ASP A 121 10.12 7.17 1.67
C ASP A 121 8.76 6.45 1.74
N GLY A 122 7.71 7.05 1.19
CA GLY A 122 6.40 6.41 1.06
C GLY A 122 6.47 5.06 0.34
N MET A 123 7.15 4.98 -0.81
CA MET A 123 7.32 3.72 -1.57
C MET A 123 8.10 2.66 -0.77
N GLN A 124 9.10 3.06 0.01
CA GLN A 124 9.82 2.15 0.90
C GLN A 124 8.89 1.61 1.99
N HIS A 125 8.03 2.44 2.57
CA HIS A 125 7.05 2.00 3.56
C HIS A 125 5.97 1.08 2.97
N VAL A 126 5.56 1.27 1.71
CA VAL A 126 4.73 0.28 1.00
C VAL A 126 5.43 -1.07 0.94
N LYS A 127 6.70 -1.11 0.52
CA LYS A 127 7.46 -2.37 0.49
C LYS A 127 7.57 -3.00 1.89
N LYS A 128 7.89 -2.21 2.93
CA LYS A 128 7.96 -2.69 4.31
C LYS A 128 6.64 -3.34 4.76
N ILE A 129 5.49 -2.75 4.40
CA ILE A 129 4.16 -3.32 4.70
C ILE A 129 4.00 -4.69 4.04
N ILE A 130 4.25 -4.77 2.72
CA ILE A 130 4.12 -6.02 1.97
C ILE A 130 5.06 -7.09 2.54
N ASP A 131 6.33 -6.74 2.80
CA ASP A 131 7.33 -7.65 3.37
C ASP A 131 6.89 -8.16 4.75
N MET A 132 6.42 -7.29 5.66
CA MET A 132 5.94 -7.68 6.99
C MET A 132 4.78 -8.66 6.90
N LEU A 133 3.84 -8.45 5.99
CA LEU A 133 2.64 -9.28 5.86
C LEU A 133 2.87 -10.57 5.05
N SER A 134 3.91 -10.60 4.21
CA SER A 134 4.31 -11.80 3.46
C SER A 134 4.99 -12.87 4.31
N ASN A 135 5.55 -12.48 5.46
CA ASN A 135 6.34 -13.35 6.34
C ASN A 135 5.62 -13.74 7.65
N CYS A 136 4.31 -13.51 7.74
CA CYS A 136 3.49 -13.77 8.95
C CYS A 136 2.49 -14.91 8.79
#